data_AF-A0A9D5V330-F1
#
_entry.id   AF-A0A9D5V330-F1
#
_cell.length_a   1.000
_cell.length_b   1.000
_cell.length_c   1.000
_cell.angle_alpha   90.00
_cell.angle_beta   90.00
_cell.angle_gamma   90.00
#
_symmetry.space_group_name_H-M   'P 1'
#
loop_
_entity.id
_entity.type
_entity.pdbx_description
1 polymer ?
#
loop_
_entity_poly.entity_id
_entity_poly.type
_entity_poly.pdbx_seq_one_letter_code
_entity_poly.pdbx_strand_id
1 'polypeptide(L)'
;MTVRKPVVYIYGNCQAINIFNLARLIPGFTEDYIVAIHHDNGYFNSSEPIPIGEALTTCAFFIEQRSRLPSPFDKDSLLAPDCKRASYPFLTCELLWPLYIDNKQPYPFNNPGNWRSNGDRFLSALQSRSDLTPEKILERYLNIDITSKIDLDRHHDFYFEQVADLDTHTDVKAAPIIAANFRQRHLFYDTKHPTPPIMITMAKSMFQYFGLPFPFNVREDPENFSITLPIHPQVREHYHLEWVNPHSRFGFHSPNAHETNIYLHGERKKDGDYDFVSFIAKHIGLIDALAVGPEPDLPDRVKRLQDVLTISEGIRPPPPMDRAIIHFQDRIRTTIAQCYLRMGVGELGEELLTEVTFRNPEYYPALLELITYLSSKGKTRTLLPIVKRYLATDSLKHCSQTEMRTLRILLDSLCLTTSSPE
;
A
#
# COMPACT_ATOMS: atom_id res chain seq x y z
N MET A 1 -4.95 45.29 10.61
CA MET A 1 -4.10 44.12 10.33
C MET A 1 -4.86 42.91 10.82
N THR A 2 -5.22 41.98 9.94
CA THR A 2 -5.81 40.70 10.36
C THR A 2 -4.73 39.92 11.11
N VAL A 3 -4.99 39.59 12.38
CA VAL A 3 -4.11 38.71 13.15
C VAL A 3 -4.13 37.36 12.45
N ARG A 4 -2.97 36.89 12.00
CA ARG A 4 -2.86 35.60 11.32
C ARG A 4 -2.93 34.48 12.35
N LYS A 5 -3.65 33.41 12.04
CA LYS A 5 -3.76 32.24 12.93
C LYS A 5 -2.37 31.59 13.11
N PRO A 6 -2.00 31.18 14.33
CA PRO A 6 -0.81 30.36 14.55
C PRO A 6 -0.88 29.02 13.82
N VAL A 7 0.28 28.47 13.45
CA VAL A 7 0.38 27.19 12.73
C VAL A 7 0.70 26.03 13.68
N VAL A 8 0.02 24.90 13.48
CA VAL A 8 0.36 23.58 14.03
C VAL A 8 0.95 22.77 12.88
N TYR A 9 2.26 22.53 12.92
CA TYR A 9 2.99 21.87 11.84
C TYR A 9 3.34 20.44 12.23
N ILE A 10 2.93 19.48 11.41
CA ILE A 10 3.13 18.05 11.65
C ILE A 10 4.06 17.47 10.59
N TYR A 11 5.13 16.82 11.01
CA TYR A 11 6.10 16.17 10.13
C TYR A 11 6.18 14.66 10.42
N GLY A 12 6.21 13.83 9.38
CA GLY A 12 6.40 12.38 9.50
C GLY A 12 5.91 11.63 8.27
N ASN A 13 5.68 10.33 8.38
CA ASN A 13 5.18 9.49 7.28
C ASN A 13 3.64 9.39 7.28
N CYS A 14 3.09 8.27 6.80
CA CYS A 14 1.66 8.01 6.77
C CYS A 14 0.99 8.13 8.16
N GLN A 15 1.70 7.91 9.25
CA GLN A 15 1.19 8.08 10.61
C GLN A 15 0.97 9.56 10.96
N ALA A 16 1.77 10.47 10.40
CA ALA A 16 1.57 11.91 10.55
C ALA A 16 0.25 12.36 9.93
N ILE A 17 -0.19 11.73 8.82
CA ILE A 17 -1.50 11.98 8.21
C ILE A 17 -2.62 11.69 9.21
N ASN A 18 -2.50 10.61 10.00
CA ASN A 18 -3.48 10.30 11.04
C ASN A 18 -3.53 11.40 12.11
N ILE A 19 -2.38 11.89 12.60
CA ILE A 19 -2.35 12.98 13.58
C ILE A 19 -2.93 14.27 13.00
N PHE A 20 -2.62 14.59 11.74
CA PHE A 20 -3.18 15.73 11.01
C PHE A 20 -4.70 15.65 10.89
N ASN A 21 -5.23 14.48 10.51
CA ASN A 21 -6.66 14.27 10.41
C ASN A 21 -7.35 14.37 11.78
N LEU A 22 -6.76 13.78 12.82
CA LEU A 22 -7.26 13.88 14.19
C LEU A 22 -7.30 15.34 14.68
N ALA A 23 -6.24 16.12 14.42
CA ALA A 23 -6.18 17.53 14.79
C ALA A 23 -7.33 18.34 14.16
N ARG A 24 -7.66 18.06 12.90
CA ARG A 24 -8.74 18.75 12.17
C ARG A 24 -10.14 18.37 12.66
N LEU A 25 -10.29 17.25 13.35
CA LEU A 25 -11.55 16.81 13.94
C LEU A 25 -11.81 17.44 15.31
N ILE A 26 -10.86 18.18 15.88
CA ILE A 26 -11.03 18.85 17.16
C ILE A 26 -11.93 20.08 16.96
N PRO A 27 -13.11 20.16 17.64
CA PRO A 27 -14.02 21.29 17.51
C PRO A 27 -13.32 22.63 17.80
N GLY A 28 -13.50 23.61 16.91
CA GLY A 28 -12.89 24.94 17.02
C GLY A 28 -11.38 24.99 16.69
N PHE A 29 -10.68 23.86 16.60
CA PHE A 29 -9.23 23.86 16.45
C PHE A 29 -8.76 24.51 15.14
N THR A 30 -9.46 24.28 14.03
CA THR A 30 -9.16 24.93 12.74
C THR A 30 -9.66 26.38 12.67
N GLU A 31 -10.46 26.83 13.64
CA GLU A 31 -10.84 28.25 13.78
C GLU A 31 -9.69 29.03 14.44
N ASP A 32 -8.98 28.41 15.39
CA ASP A 32 -7.87 29.02 16.13
C ASP A 32 -6.50 28.80 15.47
N TYR A 33 -6.32 27.68 14.75
CA TYR A 33 -5.04 27.26 14.18
C TYR A 33 -5.13 26.91 12.69
N ILE A 34 -4.04 27.14 11.95
CA ILE A 34 -3.81 26.49 10.66
C ILE A 34 -3.07 25.17 10.94
N VAL A 35 -3.66 24.04 10.55
CA VAL A 35 -3.01 22.73 10.68
C VAL A 35 -2.32 22.42 9.36
N ALA A 36 -1.02 22.16 9.40
CA ALA A 36 -0.22 21.79 8.23
C ALA A 36 0.47 20.44 8.45
N ILE A 37 0.65 19.68 7.37
CA ILE A 37 1.39 18.43 7.35
C ILE A 37 2.43 18.42 6.25
N HIS A 38 3.60 17.90 6.58
CA HIS A 38 4.64 17.53 5.62
C HIS A 38 5.00 16.05 5.77
N HIS A 39 4.71 15.28 4.74
CA HIS A 39 5.06 13.88 4.62
C HIS A 39 6.52 13.69 4.21
N ASP A 40 7.18 12.64 4.70
CA ASP A 40 8.56 12.29 4.34
C ASP A 40 8.81 11.95 2.85
N ASN A 41 7.74 11.81 2.04
CA ASN A 41 7.82 11.62 0.59
C ASN A 41 7.73 12.95 -0.19
N GLY A 42 7.74 14.09 0.50
CA GLY A 42 7.64 15.43 -0.07
C GLY A 42 6.22 15.94 -0.25
N TYR A 43 5.18 15.17 0.11
CA TYR A 43 3.80 15.64 0.09
C TYR A 43 3.55 16.66 1.19
N PHE A 44 2.96 17.80 0.83
CA PHE A 44 2.56 18.85 1.76
C PHE A 44 1.07 19.15 1.63
N ASN A 45 0.39 19.33 2.76
CA ASN A 45 -1.03 19.71 2.81
C ASN A 45 -1.32 20.57 4.03
N SER A 46 -2.38 21.38 3.99
CA SER A 46 -2.78 22.26 5.07
C SER A 46 -4.29 22.52 5.08
N SER A 47 -4.85 22.87 6.23
CA SER A 47 -6.28 23.20 6.39
C SER A 47 -6.67 24.49 5.66
N GLU A 48 -5.70 25.40 5.49
CA GLU A 48 -5.79 26.63 4.71
C GLU A 48 -4.53 26.76 3.84
N PRO A 49 -4.59 27.31 2.61
CA PRO A 49 -3.41 27.45 1.76
C PRO A 49 -2.30 28.29 2.42
N ILE A 50 -1.13 27.69 2.65
CA ILE A 50 0.03 28.36 3.24
C ILE A 50 1.33 27.80 2.62
N PRO A 51 2.29 28.64 2.19
CA PRO A 51 3.58 28.15 1.72
C PRO A 51 4.37 27.48 2.85
N ILE A 52 5.11 26.41 2.54
CA ILE A 52 5.87 25.64 3.54
C ILE A 52 6.80 26.50 4.41
N GLY A 53 7.57 27.41 3.80
CA GLY A 53 8.50 28.26 4.54
C GLY A 53 7.78 29.21 5.49
N GLU A 54 6.60 29.66 5.10
CA GLU A 54 5.76 30.52 5.93
C GLU A 54 5.10 29.73 7.08
N ALA A 55 4.65 28.50 6.80
CA ALA A 55 4.11 27.61 7.81
C ALA A 55 5.13 27.26 8.90
N LEU A 56 6.41 27.10 8.53
CA LEU A 56 7.49 26.84 9.49
C LEU A 56 7.84 28.07 10.33
N THR A 57 7.92 29.26 9.73
CA THR A 57 8.29 30.50 10.46
C THR A 57 7.18 31.05 11.35
N THR A 58 5.93 30.66 11.11
CA THR A 58 4.75 31.03 11.93
C THR A 58 4.24 29.88 12.82
N CYS A 59 5.03 28.79 12.89
CA CYS A 59 4.70 27.60 13.65
C CYS A 59 4.71 27.87 15.17
N ALA A 60 3.54 27.77 15.81
CA ALA A 60 3.42 27.80 17.26
C ALA A 60 3.69 26.43 17.89
N PHE A 61 3.31 25.36 17.18
CA PHE A 61 3.45 23.97 17.64
C PHE A 61 4.02 23.10 16.54
N PHE A 62 5.19 22.53 16.77
CA PHE A 62 5.85 21.61 15.84
C PHE A 62 5.78 20.18 16.39
N ILE A 63 5.19 19.28 15.62
CA ILE A 63 5.04 17.86 15.95
C ILE A 63 5.86 17.05 14.96
N GLU A 64 6.82 16.28 15.44
CA GLU A 64 7.64 15.41 14.59
C GLU A 64 7.52 13.94 14.93
N GLN A 65 7.42 13.12 13.89
CA GLN A 65 7.71 11.71 14.02
C GLN A 65 9.23 11.53 14.06
N ARG A 66 9.72 10.94 15.14
CA ARG A 66 11.10 10.47 15.23
C ARG A 66 11.22 9.19 14.39
N SER A 67 11.81 9.36 13.21
CA SER A 67 12.28 8.26 12.37
C SER A 67 13.81 8.18 12.44
N ARG A 68 14.38 7.09 11.93
CA ARG A 68 15.85 6.96 11.78
C ARG A 68 16.42 7.92 10.73
N LEU A 69 15.58 8.45 9.84
CA LEU A 69 16.00 9.39 8.81
C LEU A 69 16.04 10.81 9.39
N PRO A 70 17.11 11.58 9.09
CA PRO A 70 17.16 12.98 9.50
C PRO A 70 16.02 13.75 8.86
N SER A 71 15.57 14.80 9.54
CA SER A 71 14.62 15.74 8.96
C SER A 71 15.25 16.38 7.71
N PRO A 72 14.50 16.52 6.61
CA PRO A 72 14.96 17.18 5.41
C PRO A 72 15.12 18.70 5.58
N PHE A 73 14.63 19.26 6.70
CA PHE A 73 14.78 20.67 7.03
C PHE A 73 15.66 20.87 8.26
N ASP A 74 16.47 21.93 8.23
CA ASP A 74 17.14 22.48 9.38
C ASP A 74 16.11 23.21 10.28
N LYS A 75 15.52 22.44 11.19
CA LYS A 75 14.43 22.91 12.06
C LYS A 75 14.88 24.02 13.01
N ASP A 76 16.15 24.04 13.38
CA ASP A 76 16.67 25.00 14.35
C ASP A 76 16.81 26.41 13.75
N SER A 77 17.04 26.52 12.44
CA SER A 77 17.07 27.82 11.74
C SER A 77 15.71 28.27 11.22
N LEU A 78 14.76 27.36 11.00
CA LEU A 78 13.48 27.67 10.37
C LEU A 78 12.31 27.89 11.33
N LEU A 79 12.31 27.24 12.50
CA LEU A 79 11.22 27.37 13.47
C LEU A 79 11.36 28.66 14.29
N ALA A 80 10.22 29.27 14.63
CA ALA A 80 10.19 30.43 15.52
C ALA A 80 10.81 30.09 16.90
N PRO A 81 11.50 31.04 17.57
CA PRO A 81 12.14 30.79 18.87
C PRO A 81 11.17 30.36 19.98
N ASP A 82 9.92 30.79 19.91
CA ASP A 82 8.84 30.46 20.84
C ASP A 82 8.01 29.24 20.43
N CYS A 83 8.36 28.60 19.30
CA CYS A 83 7.72 27.39 18.82
C CYS A 83 7.88 26.25 19.84
N LYS A 84 6.76 25.73 20.35
CA LYS A 84 6.77 24.54 21.20
C LYS A 84 6.93 23.30 20.33
N ARG A 85 7.76 22.35 20.76
CA ARG A 85 8.10 21.15 20.00
C ARG A 85 7.70 19.90 20.76
N ALA A 86 7.12 18.93 20.07
CA ALA A 86 6.90 17.58 20.59
C ALA A 86 7.26 16.55 19.52
N SER A 87 7.70 15.39 19.99
CA SER A 87 8.11 14.27 19.17
C SER A 87 7.39 12.99 19.57
N TYR A 88 7.17 12.10 18.61
CA TYR A 88 6.54 10.80 18.83
C TYR A 88 7.22 9.72 18.01
N PRO A 89 7.21 8.45 18.46
CA PRO A 89 7.95 7.39 17.79
C PRO A 89 7.29 6.99 16.48
N PHE A 90 8.11 6.57 15.51
CA PHE A 90 7.62 5.78 14.38
C PHE A 90 7.15 4.41 14.88
N LEU A 91 5.83 4.19 14.85
CA LEU A 91 5.27 2.96 15.37
C LEU A 91 5.42 1.80 14.40
N THR A 92 5.88 0.66 14.91
CA THR A 92 5.81 -0.64 14.25
C THR A 92 5.35 -1.70 15.25
N CYS A 93 4.84 -2.81 14.73
CA CYS A 93 4.42 -3.94 15.55
C CYS A 93 4.74 -5.25 14.84
N GLU A 94 5.95 -5.77 15.06
CA GLU A 94 6.32 -7.10 14.58
C GLU A 94 5.86 -8.21 15.54
N LEU A 95 5.43 -7.82 16.75
CA LEU A 95 4.99 -8.74 17.81
C LEU A 95 3.91 -9.73 17.33
N LEU A 96 2.91 -9.23 16.61
CA LEU A 96 1.74 -10.00 16.20
C LEU A 96 1.95 -10.84 14.93
N TRP A 97 3.05 -10.61 14.21
CA TRP A 97 3.38 -11.29 12.96
C TRP A 97 4.83 -11.78 12.98
N PRO A 98 5.18 -12.76 13.83
CA PRO A 98 6.57 -13.20 14.01
C PRO A 98 7.18 -13.87 12.76
N LEU A 99 6.35 -14.28 11.79
CA LEU A 99 6.77 -14.83 10.50
C LEU A 99 7.00 -13.74 9.44
N TYR A 100 6.70 -12.49 9.77
CA TYR A 100 6.81 -11.37 8.84
C TYR A 100 8.26 -11.12 8.43
N ILE A 101 8.44 -10.75 7.17
CA ILE A 101 9.70 -10.27 6.61
C ILE A 101 9.51 -8.96 5.88
N ASP A 102 10.33 -7.98 6.24
CA ASP A 102 10.57 -6.80 5.43
C ASP A 102 11.61 -7.15 4.36
N ASN A 103 11.16 -7.65 3.21
CA ASN A 103 12.05 -8.02 2.12
C ASN A 103 12.55 -6.76 1.38
N LYS A 104 13.50 -6.05 2.00
CA LYS A 104 14.16 -4.86 1.43
C LYS A 104 15.18 -5.19 0.32
N GLN A 105 15.23 -6.42 -0.18
CA GLN A 105 16.14 -6.76 -1.28
C GLN A 105 15.89 -5.82 -2.46
N PRO A 106 16.91 -5.12 -2.97
CA PRO A 106 16.79 -4.30 -4.17
C PRO A 106 16.55 -5.25 -5.35
N TYR A 107 15.29 -5.52 -5.64
CA TYR A 107 14.94 -6.33 -6.81
C TYR A 107 15.32 -5.54 -8.07
N PRO A 108 15.92 -6.18 -9.09
CA PRO A 108 16.27 -5.48 -10.33
C PRO A 108 15.01 -4.83 -10.91
N PHE A 109 15.13 -3.51 -11.14
CA PHE A 109 14.11 -2.50 -11.51
C PHE A 109 13.19 -2.83 -12.71
N ASN A 110 13.27 -4.00 -13.32
CA ASN A 110 12.62 -4.31 -14.59
C ASN A 110 11.28 -5.06 -14.47
N ASN A 111 10.70 -5.17 -13.28
CA ASN A 111 9.37 -5.75 -13.12
C ASN A 111 8.47 -4.84 -12.25
N PRO A 112 7.88 -3.78 -12.82
CA PRO A 112 7.05 -2.80 -12.09
C PRO A 112 5.79 -3.40 -11.45
N GLY A 113 5.50 -4.68 -11.70
CA GLY A 113 4.40 -5.44 -11.13
C GLY A 113 4.78 -6.36 -9.95
N ASN A 114 6.01 -6.33 -9.42
CA ASN A 114 6.50 -7.33 -8.48
C ASN A 114 7.24 -6.73 -7.27
N TRP A 115 6.72 -5.62 -6.74
CA TRP A 115 7.10 -5.11 -5.42
C TRP A 115 6.68 -6.16 -4.38
N ARG A 116 7.55 -7.12 -4.07
CA ARG A 116 7.41 -7.96 -2.86
C ARG A 116 7.88 -7.15 -1.66
N SER A 117 7.18 -6.06 -1.37
CA SER A 117 7.33 -5.28 -0.15
C SER A 117 6.42 -5.90 0.91
N ASN A 118 7.05 -6.47 1.95
CA ASN A 118 6.37 -7.05 3.13
C ASN A 118 5.66 -8.41 2.85
N GLY A 119 5.93 -9.44 3.66
CA GLY A 119 5.28 -10.74 3.49
C GLY A 119 5.56 -11.71 4.63
N ASP A 120 5.03 -12.93 4.53
CA ASP A 120 5.27 -14.00 5.50
C ASP A 120 6.38 -14.94 4.95
N ARG A 121 7.45 -15.13 5.71
CA ARG A 121 8.61 -15.95 5.32
C ARG A 121 8.23 -17.40 5.10
N PHE A 122 7.39 -17.95 5.98
CA PHE A 122 7.02 -19.34 5.90
C PHE A 122 6.09 -19.58 4.71
N LEU A 123 5.10 -18.70 4.52
CA LEU A 123 4.23 -18.75 3.36
C LEU A 123 5.03 -18.61 2.06
N SER A 124 5.99 -17.68 2.00
CA SER A 124 6.87 -17.50 0.85
C SER A 124 7.70 -18.76 0.55
N ALA A 125 8.21 -19.43 1.59
CA ALA A 125 8.95 -20.68 1.44
C ALA A 125 8.05 -21.81 0.94
N LEU A 126 6.82 -21.92 1.43
CA LEU A 126 5.85 -22.90 0.92
C LEU A 126 5.47 -22.62 -0.54
N GLN A 127 5.24 -21.36 -0.91
CA GLN A 127 4.93 -20.94 -2.27
C GLN A 127 6.07 -21.19 -3.27
N SER A 128 7.33 -21.17 -2.81
CA SER A 128 8.47 -21.51 -3.68
C SER A 128 8.54 -23.00 -4.05
N ARG A 129 7.69 -23.86 -3.48
CA ARG A 129 7.67 -25.29 -3.75
C ARG A 129 6.66 -25.62 -4.85
N SER A 130 7.17 -26.02 -6.01
CA SER A 130 6.33 -26.44 -7.15
C SER A 130 5.56 -27.73 -6.93
N ASP A 131 5.88 -28.52 -5.89
CA ASP A 131 5.19 -29.77 -5.56
C ASP A 131 3.94 -29.59 -4.67
N LEU A 132 3.65 -28.37 -4.24
CA LEU A 132 2.52 -28.06 -3.37
C LEU A 132 1.40 -27.35 -4.12
N THR A 133 0.17 -27.78 -3.90
CA THR A 133 -1.03 -27.06 -4.36
C THR A 133 -1.40 -25.97 -3.35
N PRO A 134 -2.21 -24.97 -3.72
CA PRO A 134 -2.69 -23.94 -2.80
C PRO A 134 -3.30 -24.49 -1.51
N GLU A 135 -4.09 -25.56 -1.61
CA GLU A 135 -4.73 -26.22 -0.48
C GLU A 135 -3.70 -26.84 0.48
N LYS A 136 -2.66 -27.48 -0.08
CA LYS A 136 -1.55 -28.05 0.71
C LYS A 136 -0.68 -26.96 1.35
N ILE A 137 -0.50 -25.82 0.68
CA ILE A 137 0.20 -24.67 1.26
C ILE A 137 -0.59 -24.14 2.45
N LEU A 138 -1.90 -23.90 2.28
CA LEU A 138 -2.78 -23.44 3.36
C LEU A 138 -2.80 -24.44 4.54
N GLU A 139 -2.97 -25.72 4.25
CA GLU A 139 -2.95 -26.79 5.26
C GLU A 139 -1.64 -26.77 6.04
N ARG A 140 -0.49 -26.69 5.37
CA ARG A 140 0.82 -26.64 6.03
C ARG A 140 1.04 -25.34 6.80
N TYR A 141 0.53 -24.22 6.28
CA TYR A 141 0.61 -22.93 6.94
C TYR A 141 -0.20 -22.93 8.25
N LEU A 142 -1.42 -23.45 8.24
CA LEU A 142 -2.26 -23.56 9.43
C LEU A 142 -1.72 -24.54 10.48
N ASN A 143 -1.05 -25.60 10.03
CA ASN A 143 -0.52 -26.65 10.89
C ASN A 143 0.96 -26.46 11.27
N ILE A 144 1.58 -25.32 10.94
CA ILE A 144 2.92 -25.02 11.43
C ILE A 144 2.90 -24.88 12.95
N ASP A 145 3.81 -25.55 13.64
CA ASP A 145 4.10 -25.26 15.04
C ASP A 145 5.02 -24.04 15.13
N ILE A 146 4.44 -22.84 15.20
CA ILE A 146 5.17 -21.56 15.34
C ILE A 146 6.02 -21.58 16.60
N THR A 147 5.49 -22.11 17.70
CA THR A 147 6.18 -22.10 19.00
C THR A 147 7.45 -22.95 19.00
N SER A 148 7.52 -24.00 18.17
CA SER A 148 8.75 -24.78 17.96
C SER A 148 9.79 -24.08 17.08
N LYS A 149 9.39 -23.07 16.31
CA LYS A 149 10.24 -22.35 15.34
C LYS A 149 10.70 -21.00 15.86
N ILE A 150 9.89 -20.36 16.69
CA ILE A 150 10.10 -19.01 17.19
C ILE A 150 9.79 -19.00 18.68
N ASP A 151 10.76 -18.54 19.46
CA ASP A 151 10.59 -18.21 20.87
C ASP A 151 9.76 -16.91 20.97
N LEU A 152 8.45 -17.07 21.16
CA LEU A 152 7.51 -15.95 21.20
C LEU A 152 7.68 -15.07 22.45
N ASP A 153 8.17 -15.62 23.55
CA ASP A 153 8.45 -14.82 24.76
C ASP A 153 9.67 -13.92 24.54
N ARG A 154 10.74 -14.47 23.97
CA ARG A 154 11.90 -13.67 23.57
C ARG A 154 11.55 -12.62 22.51
N HIS A 155 10.67 -12.96 21.56
CA HIS A 155 10.19 -12.00 20.56
C HIS A 155 9.40 -10.86 21.19
N HIS A 156 8.56 -11.17 22.18
CA HIS A 156 7.86 -10.18 22.99
C HIS A 156 8.81 -9.24 23.72
N ASP A 157 9.79 -9.78 24.43
CA ASP A 157 10.73 -8.98 25.20
C ASP A 157 11.55 -8.06 24.28
N PHE A 158 12.06 -8.60 23.17
CA PHE A 158 12.79 -7.83 22.17
C PHE A 158 11.94 -6.72 21.54
N TYR A 159 10.67 -6.98 21.28
CA TYR A 159 9.76 -5.96 20.76
C TYR A 159 9.59 -4.80 21.76
N PHE A 160 9.31 -5.11 23.04
CA PHE A 160 9.09 -4.07 24.04
C PHE A 160 10.37 -3.31 24.39
N GLU A 161 11.54 -3.95 24.34
CA GLU A 161 12.84 -3.27 24.43
C GLU A 161 13.01 -2.25 23.31
N GLN A 162 12.71 -2.61 22.06
CA GLN A 162 12.82 -1.70 20.92
C GLN A 162 11.86 -0.50 21.03
N VAL A 163 10.60 -0.72 21.43
CA VAL A 163 9.66 0.40 21.58
C VAL A 163 10.06 1.28 22.78
N ALA A 164 10.55 0.68 23.87
CA ALA A 164 11.04 1.44 25.02
C ALA A 164 12.28 2.28 24.67
N ASP A 165 13.18 1.76 23.84
CA ASP A 165 14.34 2.50 23.33
C ASP A 165 13.91 3.71 22.49
N LEU A 166 12.96 3.52 21.56
CA LEU A 166 12.37 4.63 20.78
C LEU A 166 11.75 5.70 21.69
N ASP A 167 11.05 5.28 22.74
CA ASP A 167 10.45 6.15 23.73
C ASP A 167 11.48 7.00 24.47
N THR A 168 12.75 6.59 24.61
CA THR A 168 13.78 7.41 25.27
C THR A 168 14.10 8.70 24.49
N HIS A 169 13.75 8.73 23.20
CA HIS A 169 14.07 9.82 22.28
C HIS A 169 12.86 10.64 21.85
N THR A 170 11.69 10.41 22.45
CA THR A 170 10.43 11.09 22.09
C THR A 170 9.76 11.72 23.29
N ASP A 171 8.93 12.74 23.08
CA ASP A 171 8.16 13.38 24.16
C ASP A 171 6.92 12.53 24.52
N VAL A 172 6.28 11.94 23.50
CA VAL A 172 5.17 11.02 23.67
C VAL A 172 5.65 9.57 23.67
N LYS A 173 5.19 8.81 24.67
CA LYS A 173 5.62 7.43 24.95
C LYS A 173 4.60 6.42 24.46
N ALA A 174 5.00 5.52 23.56
CA ALA A 174 4.15 4.49 22.99
C ALA A 174 4.24 3.15 23.73
N ALA A 175 5.39 2.79 24.30
CA ALA A 175 5.58 1.49 24.94
C ALA A 175 4.57 1.22 26.07
N PRO A 176 4.28 2.17 27.00
CA PRO A 176 3.29 1.96 28.04
C PRO A 176 1.87 1.80 27.49
N ILE A 177 1.54 2.53 26.42
CA ILE A 177 0.22 2.46 25.77
C ILE A 177 0.04 1.07 25.15
N ILE A 178 1.04 0.59 24.41
CA ILE A 178 0.99 -0.71 23.74
C ILE A 178 0.93 -1.83 24.78
N ALA A 179 1.83 -1.82 25.78
CA ALA A 179 1.90 -2.84 26.82
C ALA A 179 0.56 -3.01 27.57
N ALA A 180 -0.12 -1.90 27.86
CA ALA A 180 -1.38 -1.91 28.59
C ALA A 180 -2.60 -2.33 27.75
N ASN A 181 -2.51 -2.37 26.42
CA ASN A 181 -3.69 -2.51 25.56
C ASN A 181 -3.59 -3.59 24.48
N PHE A 182 -2.40 -4.09 24.10
CA PHE A 182 -2.27 -4.93 22.90
C PHE A 182 -3.03 -6.27 22.98
N ARG A 183 -3.29 -6.77 24.19
CA ARG A 183 -4.08 -7.99 24.42
C ARG A 183 -5.57 -7.72 24.31
N GLN A 184 -6.03 -6.55 24.74
CA GLN A 184 -7.46 -6.20 24.82
C GLN A 184 -7.96 -5.43 23.58
N ARG A 185 -7.06 -4.78 22.83
CA ARG A 185 -7.40 -3.89 21.74
C ARG A 185 -6.57 -4.18 20.49
N HIS A 186 -7.22 -4.11 19.34
CA HIS A 186 -6.56 -4.12 18.05
C HIS A 186 -5.81 -2.79 17.87
N LEU A 187 -4.49 -2.79 18.11
CA LEU A 187 -3.68 -1.56 18.04
C LEU A 187 -3.03 -1.33 16.67
N PHE A 188 -2.88 -2.37 15.85
CA PHE A 188 -2.18 -2.31 14.57
C PHE A 188 -2.90 -3.13 13.51
N TYR A 189 -3.14 -2.54 12.33
CA TYR A 189 -3.71 -3.27 11.20
C TYR A 189 -2.67 -4.20 10.56
N ASP A 190 -1.42 -3.77 10.51
CA ASP A 190 -0.27 -4.56 10.06
C ASP A 190 0.98 -4.12 10.82
N THR A 191 2.16 -4.56 10.39
CA THR A 191 3.42 -4.27 11.08
C THR A 191 3.81 -2.78 11.14
N LYS A 192 3.21 -1.90 10.31
CA LYS A 192 3.60 -0.49 10.16
C LYS A 192 2.42 0.49 10.30
N HIS A 193 1.18 -0.01 10.25
CA HIS A 193 -0.03 0.80 10.25
C HIS A 193 -0.78 0.69 11.58
N PRO A 194 -0.61 1.66 12.49
CA PRO A 194 -1.39 1.74 13.72
C PRO A 194 -2.87 2.02 13.44
N THR A 195 -3.72 1.52 14.33
CA THR A 195 -5.18 1.71 14.31
C THR A 195 -5.61 3.01 15.00
N PRO A 196 -6.86 3.46 14.84
CA PRO A 196 -7.38 4.62 15.56
C PRO A 196 -7.18 4.58 17.09
N PRO A 197 -7.42 3.46 17.82
CA PRO A 197 -7.14 3.35 19.25
C PRO A 197 -5.80 3.90 19.73
N ILE A 198 -4.70 3.47 19.11
CA ILE A 198 -3.35 3.92 19.52
C ILE A 198 -3.08 5.34 19.02
N MET A 199 -3.51 5.68 17.80
CA MET A 199 -3.30 7.02 17.24
C MET A 199 -4.04 8.11 18.01
N ILE A 200 -5.27 7.84 18.47
CA ILE A 200 -6.05 8.75 19.32
C ILE A 200 -5.36 8.93 20.67
N THR A 201 -4.87 7.84 21.27
CA THR A 201 -4.19 7.90 22.58
C THR A 201 -2.88 8.68 22.50
N MET A 202 -2.12 8.49 21.43
CA MET A 202 -0.89 9.26 21.17
C MET A 202 -1.20 10.72 20.88
N ALA A 203 -2.17 11.02 20.00
CA ALA A 203 -2.58 12.39 19.72
C ALA A 203 -3.02 13.09 21.00
N LYS A 204 -3.86 12.46 21.83
CA LYS A 204 -4.25 13.02 23.14
C LYS A 204 -3.04 13.39 24.00
N SER A 205 -2.03 12.52 24.06
CA SER A 205 -0.80 12.77 24.82
C SER A 205 -0.01 13.97 24.25
N MET A 206 0.07 14.10 22.92
CA MET A 206 0.72 15.25 22.25
C MET A 206 -0.01 16.56 22.55
N PHE A 207 -1.33 16.57 22.46
CA PHE A 207 -2.12 17.78 22.69
C PHE A 207 -2.07 18.20 24.17
N GLN A 208 -2.12 17.22 25.08
CA GLN A 208 -1.91 17.47 26.51
C GLN A 208 -0.52 18.05 26.80
N TYR A 209 0.53 17.55 26.13
CA TYR A 209 1.88 18.08 26.25
C TYR A 209 1.96 19.58 25.89
N PHE A 210 1.19 20.01 24.89
CA PHE A 210 1.11 21.42 24.50
C PHE A 210 0.15 22.28 25.36
N GLY A 211 -0.65 21.66 26.23
CA GLY A 211 -1.73 22.32 26.96
C GLY A 211 -2.94 22.65 26.07
N LEU A 212 -3.12 21.91 24.97
CA LEU A 212 -4.23 22.07 24.03
C LEU A 212 -5.40 21.16 24.41
N PRO A 213 -6.66 21.58 24.14
CA PRO A 213 -7.82 20.74 24.35
C PRO A 213 -7.81 19.54 23.38
N PHE A 214 -8.25 18.38 23.86
CA PHE A 214 -8.50 17.21 23.02
C PHE A 214 -9.88 16.62 23.35
N PRO A 215 -10.80 16.50 22.38
CA PRO A 215 -12.15 16.06 22.64
C PRO A 215 -12.15 14.56 22.96
N PHE A 216 -12.90 14.16 23.98
CA PHE A 216 -12.99 12.76 24.39
C PHE A 216 -13.78 11.88 23.41
N ASN A 217 -14.54 12.49 22.49
CA ASN A 217 -15.50 11.80 21.64
C ASN A 217 -15.03 11.65 20.19
N VAL A 218 -13.71 11.59 19.95
CA VAL A 218 -13.23 11.22 18.61
C VAL A 218 -13.65 9.79 18.35
N ARG A 219 -14.56 9.60 17.39
CA ARG A 219 -15.05 8.27 17.02
C ARG A 219 -13.87 7.47 16.48
N GLU A 220 -13.66 6.29 17.06
CA GLU A 220 -12.86 5.25 16.44
C GLU A 220 -13.63 4.80 15.21
N ASP A 221 -13.37 5.46 14.08
CA ASP A 221 -13.93 5.03 12.81
C ASP A 221 -13.00 4.00 12.18
N PRO A 222 -13.36 2.71 12.18
CA PRO A 222 -12.53 1.67 11.59
C PRO A 222 -12.42 1.79 10.06
N GLU A 223 -13.23 2.64 9.40
CA GLU A 223 -13.46 2.60 7.95
C GLU A 223 -12.29 3.12 7.08
N ASN A 224 -11.25 3.73 7.65
CA ASN A 224 -10.21 4.39 6.85
C ASN A 224 -8.97 3.56 6.54
N PHE A 225 -8.83 2.36 7.11
CA PHE A 225 -7.69 1.50 6.80
C PHE A 225 -8.06 0.23 6.09
N SER A 226 -7.12 -0.11 5.24
CA SER A 226 -7.38 -0.68 3.94
C SER A 226 -6.87 -2.11 3.88
N ILE A 227 -5.93 -2.50 4.73
CA ILE A 227 -5.44 -3.86 4.81
C ILE A 227 -5.22 -4.16 6.28
N THR A 228 -5.89 -5.19 6.79
CA THR A 228 -5.57 -5.79 8.09
C THR A 228 -4.90 -7.14 7.84
N LEU A 229 -3.69 -7.34 8.36
CA LEU A 229 -3.03 -8.63 8.29
C LEU A 229 -3.66 -9.62 9.27
N PRO A 230 -3.91 -10.87 8.84
CA PRO A 230 -4.39 -11.90 9.75
C PRO A 230 -3.35 -12.25 10.82
N ILE A 231 -3.81 -12.61 12.01
CA ILE A 231 -2.95 -13.11 13.09
C ILE A 231 -3.07 -14.63 13.14
N HIS A 232 -1.93 -15.31 13.16
CA HIS A 232 -1.91 -16.77 13.23
C HIS A 232 -2.55 -17.27 14.53
N PRO A 233 -3.39 -18.32 14.52
CA PRO A 233 -4.09 -18.82 15.71
C PRO A 233 -3.17 -19.09 16.91
N GLN A 234 -2.01 -19.71 16.68
CA GLN A 234 -1.03 -19.97 17.74
C GLN A 234 -0.43 -18.68 18.35
N VAL A 235 -0.26 -17.61 17.56
CA VAL A 235 0.24 -16.32 18.07
C VAL A 235 -0.82 -15.66 18.94
N ARG A 236 -2.08 -15.69 18.50
CA ARG A 236 -3.23 -15.25 19.31
C ARG A 236 -3.28 -16.00 20.64
N GLU A 237 -3.20 -17.32 20.58
CA GLU A 237 -3.30 -18.18 21.76
C GLU A 237 -2.15 -17.95 22.74
N HIS A 238 -0.91 -17.86 22.24
CA HIS A 238 0.28 -17.59 23.05
C HIS A 238 0.19 -16.26 23.78
N TYR A 239 -0.20 -15.18 23.10
CA TYR A 239 -0.28 -13.86 23.72
C TYR A 239 -1.62 -13.57 24.43
N HIS A 240 -2.57 -14.49 24.38
CA HIS A 240 -3.93 -14.34 24.93
C HIS A 240 -4.64 -13.08 24.41
N LEU A 241 -4.67 -12.90 23.07
CA LEU A 241 -5.34 -11.76 22.46
C LEU A 241 -6.88 -11.93 22.53
N GLU A 242 -7.57 -10.98 23.15
CA GLU A 242 -9.02 -11.02 23.42
C GLU A 242 -9.86 -10.46 22.26
N TRP A 243 -9.28 -9.54 21.48
CA TRP A 243 -9.99 -8.81 20.41
C TRP A 243 -10.04 -9.56 19.09
N VAL A 244 -9.30 -10.67 18.94
CA VAL A 244 -9.27 -11.50 17.73
C VAL A 244 -9.67 -12.93 18.08
N ASN A 245 -10.57 -13.51 17.30
CA ASN A 245 -11.10 -14.86 17.48
C ASN A 245 -11.12 -15.62 16.14
N PRO A 246 -11.44 -16.94 16.09
CA PRO A 246 -11.41 -17.71 14.85
C PRO A 246 -12.37 -17.18 13.76
N HIS A 247 -13.38 -16.40 14.15
CA HIS A 247 -14.34 -15.77 13.26
C HIS A 247 -14.03 -14.29 13.02
N SER A 248 -12.94 -13.75 13.57
CA SER A 248 -12.51 -12.41 13.22
C SER A 248 -12.28 -12.31 11.72
N ARG A 249 -12.61 -11.14 11.21
CA ARG A 249 -12.50 -10.84 9.81
C ARG A 249 -11.43 -9.80 9.60
N PHE A 250 -10.69 -9.96 8.52
CA PHE A 250 -9.57 -9.10 8.17
C PHE A 250 -9.93 -8.34 6.89
N GLY A 251 -9.95 -7.02 7.01
CA GLY A 251 -10.36 -6.13 5.92
C GLY A 251 -9.30 -6.04 4.83
N PHE A 252 -9.76 -6.04 3.57
CA PHE A 252 -8.94 -5.84 2.38
C PHE A 252 -9.61 -4.80 1.46
N HIS A 253 -9.50 -3.55 1.83
CA HIS A 253 -10.13 -2.36 1.26
C HIS A 253 -9.14 -1.22 0.96
N SER A 254 -8.33 -1.27 -0.09
CA SER A 254 -7.65 -0.03 -0.52
C SER A 254 -8.34 0.68 -1.68
N PRO A 255 -8.98 1.83 -1.47
CA PRO A 255 -9.36 2.70 -2.58
C PRO A 255 -8.18 3.44 -3.21
N ASN A 256 -7.04 3.60 -2.51
CA ASN A 256 -5.94 4.49 -2.92
C ASN A 256 -4.50 3.94 -2.77
N ALA A 257 -4.28 2.68 -2.35
CA ALA A 257 -2.91 2.17 -2.18
C ALA A 257 -2.30 1.76 -3.52
N HIS A 258 -1.91 2.70 -4.38
CA HIS A 258 -1.09 2.42 -5.57
C HIS A 258 0.18 1.60 -5.25
N GLU A 259 0.62 1.52 -3.99
CA GLU A 259 1.87 0.87 -3.59
C GLU A 259 1.69 -0.48 -2.87
N THR A 260 0.46 -0.86 -2.51
CA THR A 260 0.12 -2.23 -2.03
C THR A 260 -0.81 -2.96 -3.02
N ASN A 261 -0.99 -2.38 -4.22
CA ASN A 261 -2.10 -2.63 -5.15
C ASN A 261 -1.98 -3.83 -6.08
N ILE A 262 -1.13 -4.80 -5.81
CA ILE A 262 -0.74 -5.72 -6.89
C ILE A 262 -1.40 -7.09 -6.80
N TYR A 263 -2.08 -7.42 -5.70
CA TYR A 263 -2.72 -8.71 -5.57
C TYR A 263 -4.07 -8.53 -4.89
N LEU A 264 -5.16 -8.84 -5.61
CA LEU A 264 -6.49 -9.27 -5.10
C LEU A 264 -7.62 -8.24 -5.13
N HIS A 265 -8.35 -8.18 -6.25
CA HIS A 265 -9.77 -7.80 -6.21
C HIS A 265 -10.64 -8.87 -6.89
N GLY A 266 -11.47 -9.50 -6.07
CA GLY A 266 -12.55 -10.42 -6.44
C GLY A 266 -13.58 -10.36 -5.30
N GLU A 267 -14.80 -9.98 -5.68
CA GLU A 267 -16.07 -9.79 -4.94
C GLU A 267 -16.09 -9.09 -3.56
N ARG A 268 -16.86 -8.00 -3.51
CA ARG A 268 -17.71 -7.65 -2.37
C ARG A 268 -18.94 -8.56 -2.40
N LYS A 269 -19.11 -9.44 -1.41
CA LYS A 269 -20.41 -9.46 -0.72
C LYS A 269 -20.38 -8.31 0.30
N LYS A 270 -21.51 -7.99 0.90
CA LYS A 270 -21.60 -6.94 1.96
C LYS A 270 -20.67 -7.18 3.16
N ASP A 271 -19.94 -8.30 3.16
CA ASP A 271 -18.97 -8.75 4.14
C ASP A 271 -17.55 -8.70 3.51
N GLY A 272 -16.95 -7.51 3.34
CA GLY A 272 -15.60 -7.29 2.75
C GLY A 272 -14.42 -7.80 3.61
N ASP A 273 -14.67 -8.91 4.28
CA ASP A 273 -14.13 -9.30 5.56
C ASP A 273 -13.84 -10.80 5.41
N TYR A 274 -12.57 -11.15 5.22
CA TYR A 274 -12.16 -12.54 5.06
C TYR A 274 -11.89 -13.12 6.43
N ASP A 275 -12.38 -14.34 6.71
CA ASP A 275 -11.80 -15.11 7.79
C ASP A 275 -10.34 -15.49 7.44
N PHE A 276 -9.58 -15.90 8.46
CA PHE A 276 -8.17 -16.23 8.31
C PHE A 276 -7.90 -17.20 7.14
N VAL A 277 -8.69 -18.26 7.04
CA VAL A 277 -8.50 -19.33 6.05
C VAL A 277 -8.78 -18.81 4.64
N SER A 278 -9.88 -18.07 4.47
CA SER A 278 -10.28 -17.47 3.22
C SER A 278 -9.28 -16.41 2.75
N PHE A 279 -8.72 -15.63 3.68
CA PHE A 279 -7.68 -14.65 3.38
C PHE A 279 -6.45 -15.34 2.79
N ILE A 280 -5.93 -16.36 3.47
CA ILE A 280 -4.71 -17.06 3.05
C ILE A 280 -4.95 -17.85 1.75
N ALA A 281 -6.07 -18.56 1.62
CA ALA A 281 -6.42 -19.31 0.40
C ALA A 281 -6.50 -18.39 -0.83
N LYS A 282 -7.16 -17.23 -0.70
CA LYS A 282 -7.27 -16.25 -1.78
C LYS A 282 -5.89 -15.70 -2.16
N HIS A 283 -5.05 -15.39 -1.17
CA HIS A 283 -3.70 -14.89 -1.38
C HIS A 283 -2.80 -15.90 -2.12
N ILE A 284 -2.87 -17.17 -1.75
CA ILE A 284 -2.11 -18.24 -2.42
C ILE A 284 -2.61 -18.43 -3.86
N GLY A 285 -3.92 -18.61 -4.06
CA GLY A 285 -4.49 -18.89 -5.38
C GLY A 285 -4.28 -17.77 -6.41
N LEU A 286 -4.28 -16.49 -5.99
CA LEU A 286 -3.99 -15.39 -6.90
C LEU A 286 -2.49 -15.23 -7.18
N ILE A 287 -1.64 -15.42 -6.17
CA ILE A 287 -0.18 -15.34 -6.36
C ILE A 287 0.27 -16.41 -7.33
N ASP A 288 -0.22 -17.64 -7.21
CA ASP A 288 0.15 -18.74 -8.12
C ASP A 288 -0.29 -18.46 -9.55
N ALA A 289 -1.48 -17.89 -9.76
CA ALA A 289 -1.93 -17.50 -11.10
C ALA A 289 -1.10 -16.35 -11.71
N LEU A 290 -0.68 -15.37 -10.89
CA LEU A 290 0.02 -14.16 -11.34
C LEU A 290 1.56 -14.25 -11.30
N ALA A 291 2.14 -15.22 -10.61
CA ALA A 291 3.59 -15.34 -10.40
C ALA A 291 4.32 -15.53 -11.74
N VAL A 292 5.19 -14.59 -12.10
CA VAL A 292 6.13 -14.72 -13.23
C VAL A 292 7.35 -15.51 -12.75
N GLY A 293 7.16 -16.79 -12.43
CA GLY A 293 8.24 -17.77 -12.28
C GLY A 293 8.54 -18.45 -13.62
N PRO A 294 9.65 -19.22 -13.71
CA PRO A 294 9.84 -20.18 -14.78
C PRO A 294 8.86 -21.34 -14.58
N GLU A 295 7.57 -21.08 -14.81
CA GLU A 295 6.59 -22.17 -14.90
C GLU A 295 6.87 -22.97 -16.17
N PRO A 296 7.04 -24.31 -16.07
CA PRO A 296 7.35 -25.13 -17.23
C PRO A 296 6.15 -25.35 -18.18
N ASP A 297 4.93 -24.93 -17.82
CA ASP A 297 3.71 -25.17 -18.62
C ASP A 297 2.84 -23.89 -18.78
N LEU A 298 3.15 -23.10 -19.80
CA LEU A 298 2.39 -21.89 -20.16
C LEU A 298 0.89 -22.17 -20.47
N PRO A 299 0.50 -23.26 -21.17
CA PRO A 299 -0.90 -23.65 -21.33
C PRO A 299 -1.71 -23.74 -20.02
N ASP A 300 -1.17 -24.43 -19.02
CA ASP A 300 -1.83 -24.62 -17.72
C ASP A 300 -2.00 -23.28 -16.97
N ARG A 301 -1.00 -22.40 -17.08
CA ARG A 301 -1.08 -21.03 -16.58
C ARG A 301 -2.19 -20.21 -17.25
N VAL A 302 -2.26 -20.25 -18.58
CA VAL A 302 -3.31 -19.57 -19.34
C VAL A 302 -4.68 -20.04 -18.88
N LYS A 303 -4.87 -21.35 -18.70
CA LYS A 303 -6.12 -21.92 -18.20
C LYS A 303 -6.48 -21.38 -16.82
N ARG A 304 -5.55 -21.40 -15.85
CA ARG A 304 -5.78 -20.82 -14.50
C ARG A 304 -6.19 -19.36 -14.56
N LEU A 305 -5.49 -18.57 -15.38
CA LEU A 305 -5.78 -17.14 -15.54
C LEU A 305 -7.14 -16.91 -16.21
N GLN A 306 -7.52 -17.74 -17.18
CA GLN A 306 -8.85 -17.71 -17.79
C GLN A 306 -9.95 -18.05 -16.78
N ASP A 307 -9.74 -19.06 -15.93
CA ASP A 307 -10.70 -19.41 -14.87
C ASP A 307 -10.90 -18.23 -13.90
N VAL A 308 -9.82 -17.58 -13.47
CA VAL A 308 -9.89 -16.35 -12.64
C VAL A 308 -10.59 -15.21 -13.38
N LEU A 309 -10.30 -15.04 -14.68
CA LEU A 309 -10.92 -14.00 -15.49
C LEU A 309 -12.44 -14.21 -15.61
N THR A 310 -12.88 -15.43 -15.94
CA THR A 310 -14.30 -15.80 -16.04
C THR A 310 -15.05 -15.53 -14.75
N ILE A 311 -14.47 -15.89 -13.60
CA ILE A 311 -15.04 -15.57 -12.29
C ILE A 311 -15.18 -14.05 -12.13
N SER A 312 -14.14 -13.29 -12.50
CA SER A 312 -14.13 -11.83 -12.33
C SER A 312 -15.10 -11.08 -13.26
N GLU A 313 -15.41 -11.61 -14.44
CA GLU A 313 -16.35 -11.01 -15.40
C GLU A 313 -17.81 -11.17 -14.99
N GLY A 314 -18.12 -12.17 -14.17
CA GLY A 314 -19.44 -12.32 -13.55
C GLY A 314 -19.76 -11.22 -12.53
N ILE A 315 -18.77 -10.41 -12.13
CA ILE A 315 -18.90 -9.42 -11.07
C ILE A 315 -19.42 -8.09 -11.65
N ARG A 316 -20.57 -7.60 -11.14
CA ARG A 316 -21.10 -6.26 -11.45
C ARG A 316 -20.90 -5.32 -10.25
N PRO A 317 -19.79 -4.56 -10.19
CA PRO A 317 -19.54 -3.64 -9.08
C PRO A 317 -20.41 -2.36 -9.18
N PRO A 318 -20.79 -1.75 -8.05
CA PRO A 318 -21.38 -0.41 -8.06
C PRO A 318 -20.31 0.66 -8.39
N PRO A 319 -20.66 1.77 -9.06
CA PRO A 319 -19.75 2.91 -9.22
C PRO A 319 -19.29 3.45 -7.85
N PRO A 320 -18.02 3.88 -7.69
CA PRO A 320 -16.95 3.98 -8.69
C PRO A 320 -16.03 2.74 -8.78
N MET A 321 -16.46 1.58 -8.26
CA MET A 321 -15.62 0.37 -8.19
C MET A 321 -15.50 -0.37 -9.53
N ASP A 322 -16.24 0.04 -10.55
CA ASP A 322 -16.14 -0.45 -11.92
C ASP A 322 -14.71 -0.30 -12.47
N ARG A 323 -14.06 0.84 -12.24
CA ARG A 323 -12.68 1.08 -12.72
C ARG A 323 -11.66 0.09 -12.14
N ALA A 324 -11.74 -0.21 -10.84
CA ALA A 324 -10.77 -1.11 -10.19
C ALA A 324 -10.91 -2.56 -10.69
N ILE A 325 -12.15 -3.03 -10.88
CA ILE A 325 -12.41 -4.36 -11.43
C ILE A 325 -11.99 -4.44 -12.90
N ILE A 326 -12.25 -3.40 -13.69
CA ILE A 326 -11.79 -3.30 -15.08
C ILE A 326 -10.26 -3.39 -15.13
N HIS A 327 -9.54 -2.63 -14.29
CA HIS A 327 -8.07 -2.70 -14.23
C HIS A 327 -7.54 -4.09 -13.84
N PHE A 328 -8.18 -4.77 -12.90
CA PHE A 328 -7.81 -6.13 -12.52
C PHE A 328 -8.01 -7.12 -13.68
N GLN A 329 -9.17 -7.05 -14.33
CA GLN A 329 -9.50 -7.85 -15.52
C GLN A 329 -8.54 -7.58 -16.69
N ASP A 330 -8.17 -6.32 -16.93
CA ASP A 330 -7.20 -5.90 -17.94
C ASP A 330 -5.81 -6.48 -17.66
N ARG A 331 -5.41 -6.55 -16.39
CA ARG A 331 -4.13 -7.14 -16.00
C ARG A 331 -4.07 -8.64 -16.22
N ILE A 332 -5.13 -9.37 -15.86
CA ILE A 332 -5.21 -10.81 -16.14
C ILE A 332 -5.12 -11.06 -17.64
N ARG A 333 -5.92 -10.34 -18.44
CA ARG A 333 -5.87 -10.40 -19.91
C ARG A 333 -4.47 -10.12 -20.45
N THR A 334 -3.82 -9.07 -19.97
CA THR A 334 -2.44 -8.73 -20.37
C THR A 334 -1.46 -9.85 -20.05
N THR A 335 -1.62 -10.51 -18.90
CA THR A 335 -0.77 -11.63 -18.48
C THR A 335 -1.03 -12.88 -19.35
N ILE A 336 -2.30 -13.18 -19.66
CA ILE A 336 -2.68 -14.23 -20.61
C ILE A 336 -2.05 -13.95 -21.98
N ALA A 337 -2.14 -12.71 -22.45
CA ALA A 337 -1.59 -12.32 -23.74
C ALA A 337 -0.06 -12.53 -23.78
N GLN A 338 0.67 -12.10 -22.74
CA GLN A 338 2.11 -12.37 -22.62
C GLN A 338 2.42 -13.88 -22.66
N CYS A 339 1.57 -14.72 -22.08
CA CYS A 339 1.73 -16.18 -22.17
C CYS A 339 1.54 -16.66 -23.62
N TYR A 340 0.50 -16.21 -24.33
CA TYR A 340 0.31 -16.54 -25.74
C TYR A 340 1.48 -16.10 -26.62
N LEU A 341 2.00 -14.89 -26.41
CA LEU A 341 3.17 -14.39 -27.13
C LEU A 341 4.40 -15.30 -26.91
N ARG A 342 4.63 -15.76 -25.67
CA ARG A 342 5.73 -16.69 -25.34
C ARG A 342 5.53 -18.11 -25.88
N MET A 343 4.28 -18.55 -26.01
CA MET A 343 3.92 -19.83 -26.64
C MET A 343 4.02 -19.79 -28.17
N GLY A 344 4.36 -18.64 -28.77
CA GLY A 344 4.40 -18.48 -30.23
C GLY A 344 3.02 -18.30 -30.88
N VAL A 345 1.95 -18.17 -30.08
CA VAL A 345 0.59 -17.95 -30.56
C VAL A 345 0.32 -16.44 -30.65
N GLY A 346 1.13 -15.78 -31.48
CA GLY A 346 1.24 -14.33 -31.53
C GLY A 346 -0.06 -13.59 -31.83
N GLU A 347 -0.95 -14.17 -32.64
CA GLU A 347 -2.23 -13.58 -33.03
C GLU A 347 -3.18 -13.43 -31.83
N LEU A 348 -3.29 -14.45 -30.98
CA LEU A 348 -4.13 -14.39 -29.77
C LEU A 348 -3.59 -13.39 -28.75
N GLY A 349 -2.27 -13.31 -28.60
CA GLY A 349 -1.65 -12.30 -27.73
C GLY A 349 -1.85 -10.87 -28.24
N GLU A 350 -1.70 -10.65 -29.55
CA GLU A 350 -1.97 -9.35 -30.20
C GLU A 350 -3.42 -8.92 -30.04
N GLU A 351 -4.37 -9.82 -30.31
CA GLU A 351 -5.81 -9.57 -30.19
C GLU A 351 -6.18 -9.14 -28.76
N LEU A 352 -5.72 -9.89 -27.76
CA LEU A 352 -6.06 -9.63 -26.36
C LEU A 352 -5.42 -8.33 -25.83
N LEU A 353 -4.17 -8.04 -26.20
CA LEU A 353 -3.54 -6.75 -25.86
C LEU A 353 -4.25 -5.57 -26.54
N THR A 354 -4.71 -5.77 -27.78
CA THR A 354 -5.47 -4.78 -28.53
C THR A 354 -6.82 -4.49 -27.88
N GLU A 355 -7.56 -5.54 -27.48
CA GLU A 355 -8.82 -5.43 -26.74
C GLU A 355 -8.63 -4.60 -25.46
N VAL A 356 -7.66 -4.97 -24.61
CA VAL A 356 -7.38 -4.28 -23.34
C VAL A 356 -7.02 -2.81 -23.59
N THR A 357 -6.12 -2.54 -24.53
CA THR A 357 -5.66 -1.18 -24.84
C THR A 357 -6.80 -0.28 -25.32
N PHE A 358 -7.72 -0.81 -26.12
CA PHE A 358 -8.86 -0.04 -26.61
C PHE A 358 -9.98 0.13 -25.58
N ARG A 359 -10.20 -0.89 -24.75
CA ARG A 359 -11.20 -0.88 -23.68
C ARG A 359 -10.82 0.06 -22.54
N ASN A 360 -9.55 0.02 -22.12
CA ASN A 360 -9.04 0.84 -21.03
C ASN A 360 -7.73 1.54 -21.45
N PRO A 361 -7.84 2.68 -22.15
CA PRO A 361 -6.68 3.46 -22.56
C PRO A 361 -5.84 3.96 -21.38
N GLU A 362 -6.36 4.00 -20.15
CA GLU A 362 -5.57 4.39 -18.96
C GLU A 362 -4.63 3.27 -18.49
N TYR A 363 -4.83 2.03 -18.93
CA TYR A 363 -4.00 0.89 -18.51
C TYR A 363 -2.73 0.71 -19.36
N TYR A 364 -1.72 1.52 -19.02
CA TYR A 364 -0.43 1.58 -19.72
C TYR A 364 0.30 0.25 -19.96
N PRO A 365 0.31 -0.75 -19.04
CA PRO A 365 1.07 -1.98 -19.24
C PRO A 365 0.67 -2.77 -20.51
N ALA A 366 -0.63 -2.81 -20.84
CA ALA A 366 -1.09 -3.50 -22.06
C ALA A 366 -0.62 -2.80 -23.33
N LEU A 367 -0.67 -1.45 -23.34
CA LEU A 367 -0.18 -0.65 -24.45
C LEU A 367 1.31 -0.86 -24.68
N LEU A 368 2.12 -0.85 -23.61
CA LEU A 368 3.56 -1.01 -23.73
C LEU A 368 3.93 -2.37 -24.32
N GLU A 369 3.28 -3.44 -23.87
CA GLU A 369 3.44 -4.78 -24.42
C GLU A 369 3.01 -4.87 -25.89
N LEU A 370 1.86 -4.26 -26.23
CA LEU A 370 1.37 -4.22 -27.61
C LEU A 370 2.35 -3.49 -28.54
N ILE A 371 2.86 -2.33 -28.09
CA ILE A 371 3.85 -1.57 -28.86
C ILE A 371 5.12 -2.39 -29.07
N THR A 372 5.64 -2.98 -28.00
CA THR A 372 6.85 -3.82 -28.04
C THR A 372 6.66 -4.98 -29.02
N TYR A 373 5.54 -5.70 -28.93
CA TYR A 373 5.25 -6.83 -29.80
C TYR A 373 5.11 -6.41 -31.28
N LEU A 374 4.26 -5.44 -31.60
CA LEU A 374 4.05 -4.99 -32.99
C LEU A 374 5.33 -4.40 -33.60
N SER A 375 6.15 -3.71 -32.81
CA SER A 375 7.44 -3.18 -33.24
C SER A 375 8.40 -4.32 -33.62
N SER A 376 8.45 -5.38 -32.80
CA SER A 376 9.25 -6.58 -33.09
C SER A 376 8.82 -7.31 -34.38
N LYS A 377 7.56 -7.10 -34.82
CA LYS A 377 7.00 -7.66 -36.05
C LYS A 377 7.08 -6.71 -37.25
N GLY A 378 7.64 -5.50 -37.09
CA GLY A 378 7.67 -4.49 -38.14
C GLY A 378 6.30 -3.92 -38.52
N LYS A 379 5.28 -4.05 -37.65
CA LYS A 379 3.90 -3.60 -37.88
C LYS A 379 3.71 -2.10 -37.55
N THR A 380 4.64 -1.24 -37.99
CA THR A 380 4.66 0.21 -37.72
C THR A 380 3.35 0.92 -38.13
N ARG A 381 2.74 0.51 -39.26
CA ARG A 381 1.48 1.09 -39.75
C ARG A 381 0.29 0.83 -38.81
N THR A 382 0.27 -0.32 -38.14
CA THR A 382 -0.77 -0.69 -37.15
C THR A 382 -0.58 0.05 -35.83
N LEU A 383 0.66 0.40 -35.49
CA LEU A 383 1.00 1.09 -34.23
C LEU A 383 0.54 2.54 -34.19
N LEU A 384 0.69 3.26 -35.30
CA LEU A 384 0.49 4.70 -35.33
C LEU A 384 -0.91 5.14 -34.86
N PRO A 385 -2.02 4.52 -35.29
CA PRO A 385 -3.36 4.88 -34.80
C PRO A 385 -3.56 4.61 -33.30
N ILE A 386 -2.97 3.53 -32.78
CA ILE A 386 -3.08 3.12 -31.37
C ILE A 386 -2.37 4.15 -30.48
N VAL A 387 -1.14 4.53 -30.85
CA VAL A 387 -0.37 5.52 -30.09
C VAL A 387 -1.02 6.90 -30.20
N LYS A 388 -1.47 7.32 -31.39
CA LYS A 388 -2.20 8.60 -31.57
C LYS A 388 -3.44 8.66 -30.67
N ARG A 389 -4.22 7.57 -30.57
CA ARG A 389 -5.38 7.49 -29.69
C ARG A 389 -4.99 7.61 -28.22
N TYR A 390 -3.95 6.90 -27.78
CA TYR A 390 -3.47 6.98 -26.40
C TYR A 390 -2.99 8.40 -26.04
N LEU A 391 -2.21 9.04 -26.91
CA LEU A 391 -1.74 10.42 -26.72
C LEU A 391 -2.89 11.43 -26.66
N ALA A 392 -4.05 11.13 -27.26
CA ALA A 392 -5.23 11.98 -27.22
C ALA A 392 -6.06 11.84 -25.93
N THR A 393 -5.70 10.89 -25.04
CA THR A 393 -6.34 10.72 -23.74
C THR A 393 -5.63 11.53 -22.65
N ASP A 394 -6.34 11.84 -21.57
CA ASP A 394 -5.75 12.45 -20.38
C ASP A 394 -4.82 11.50 -19.60
N SER A 395 -4.69 10.25 -20.04
CA SER A 395 -3.91 9.20 -19.38
C SER A 395 -2.42 9.55 -19.23
N LEU A 396 -1.88 10.40 -20.12
CA LEU A 396 -0.49 10.88 -20.00
C LEU A 396 -0.21 11.65 -18.70
N LYS A 397 -1.23 12.23 -18.07
CA LYS A 397 -1.10 12.94 -16.79
C LYS A 397 -0.71 12.01 -15.63
N HIS A 398 -0.92 10.71 -15.81
CA HIS A 398 -0.69 9.69 -14.79
C HIS A 398 0.51 8.79 -15.10
N CYS A 399 1.17 8.97 -16.25
CA CYS A 399 2.40 8.25 -16.58
C CYS A 399 3.57 8.75 -15.73
N SER A 400 4.37 7.81 -15.23
CA SER A 400 5.67 8.11 -14.64
C SER A 400 6.65 8.65 -15.70
N GLN A 401 7.69 9.35 -15.24
CA GLN A 401 8.75 9.86 -16.13
C GLN A 401 9.43 8.75 -16.94
N THR A 402 9.57 7.56 -16.38
CA THR A 402 10.16 6.39 -17.06
C THR A 402 9.28 5.92 -18.21
N GLU A 403 7.97 5.84 -18.00
CA GLU A 403 7.01 5.43 -19.03
C GLU A 403 6.95 6.44 -20.18
N MET A 404 6.98 7.73 -19.86
CA MET A 404 7.07 8.80 -20.84
C MET A 404 8.37 8.72 -21.67
N ARG A 405 9.49 8.38 -21.04
CA ARG A 405 10.77 8.18 -21.74
C ARG A 405 10.71 6.98 -22.70
N THR A 406 10.15 5.87 -22.26
CA THR A 406 9.99 4.66 -23.10
C THR A 406 9.08 4.92 -24.30
N LEU A 407 7.93 5.58 -24.09
CA LEU A 407 7.03 6.00 -25.17
C LEU A 407 7.75 6.90 -26.18
N ARG A 408 8.56 7.85 -25.70
CA ARG A 408 9.32 8.75 -26.57
C ARG A 408 10.34 8.01 -27.43
N ILE A 409 11.12 7.09 -26.84
CA ILE A 409 12.09 6.26 -27.59
C ILE A 409 11.36 5.46 -28.67
N LEU A 410 10.21 4.87 -28.35
CA LEU A 410 9.41 4.12 -29.29
C LEU A 410 8.86 5.01 -30.41
N LEU A 411 8.30 6.18 -30.08
CA LEU A 411 7.83 7.15 -31.05
C LEU A 411 8.93 7.66 -31.98
N ASP A 412 10.10 8.00 -31.44
CA ASP A 412 11.26 8.44 -32.22
C ASP A 412 11.71 7.33 -33.19
N SER A 413 11.69 6.06 -32.75
CA SER A 413 11.99 4.92 -33.62
C SER A 413 10.96 4.72 -34.73
N LEU A 414 9.68 4.98 -34.46
CA LEU A 414 8.61 4.90 -35.47
C LEU A 414 8.76 6.03 -36.49
N CYS A 415 9.01 7.27 -36.05
CA CYS A 415 9.21 8.44 -36.92
C CYS A 415 10.43 8.30 -37.84
N LEU A 416 11.50 7.65 -37.39
CA LEU A 416 12.70 7.38 -38.22
C LEU A 416 12.44 6.35 -39.32
N THR A 417 11.41 5.50 -39.19
CA THR A 417 11.06 4.47 -40.19
C THR A 417 10.00 4.93 -41.20
N THR A 418 9.33 6.05 -40.95
CA THR A 418 8.31 6.60 -41.83
C THR A 418 8.85 7.84 -42.53
N SER A 419 9.31 7.72 -43.78
CA SER A 419 9.75 8.85 -44.62
C SER A 419 8.60 9.78 -45.07
N SER A 420 7.46 9.75 -44.37
CA SER A 420 6.27 10.54 -44.66
C SER A 420 6.23 11.76 -43.72
N PRO A 421 5.97 12.98 -44.21
CA PRO A 421 5.86 14.19 -43.38
C PRO A 421 4.62 14.28 -42.46
N GLU A 422 3.70 13.30 -42.51
CA GLU A 422 2.47 13.19 -41.70
C GLU A 422 2.58 12.16 -40.58
#